data_AF-A0A9X1D437-F1
#
_entry.id   AF-A0A9X1D437-F1
#
_cell.length_a   1.000
_cell.length_b   1.000
_cell.length_c   1.000
_cell.angle_alpha   90.00
_cell.angle_beta   90.00
_cell.angle_gamma   90.00
#
_symmetry.space_group_name_H-M   'P 1'
#
loop_
_entity.id
_entity.type
_entity.pdbx_description
1 polymer ?
#
loop_
_entity_poly.entity_id
_entity_poly.type
_entity_poly.pdbx_seq_one_letter_code
_entity_poly.pdbx_strand_id
1 'polypeptide(L)'
;MSLYDFCTHIADPDTGAIIIDDYECQLSASVEIRNGLPEYHFDEVIKDGVDLLKSKSTMTKMLAFTIIEQAETASWLHDKINEREGIVCRGLGYNDPASRFVRAS
;
A
#
# COMPACT_ATOMS: atom_id res chain seq x y z
N MET A 1 13.16 0.50 5.00
CA MET A 1 11.96 -0.01 4.33
C MET A 1 11.39 -1.14 5.15
N SER A 2 10.08 -1.08 5.38
CA SER A 2 9.34 -2.05 6.20
C SER A 2 8.49 -2.93 5.29
N LEU A 3 8.44 -4.23 5.58
CA LEU A 3 7.57 -5.17 4.89
C LEU A 3 6.22 -5.30 5.61
N TYR A 4 5.15 -5.37 4.83
CA TYR A 4 3.76 -5.49 5.30
C TYR A 4 3.06 -6.64 4.58
N ASP A 5 2.46 -7.55 5.33
CA ASP A 5 1.65 -8.62 4.73
C ASP A 5 0.39 -8.02 4.11
N PHE A 6 0.10 -8.42 2.87
CA PHE A 6 -1.01 -7.92 2.07
C PHE A 6 -1.71 -9.09 1.38
N CYS A 7 -3.01 -9.19 1.60
CA CYS A 7 -3.88 -10.17 0.94
C CYS A 7 -4.90 -9.42 0.12
N THR A 8 -5.04 -9.81 -1.15
CA THR A 8 -5.88 -9.07 -2.09
C THR A 8 -6.51 -10.01 -3.12
N HIS A 9 -7.73 -9.69 -3.55
CA HIS A 9 -8.43 -10.48 -4.56
C HIS A 9 -8.20 -9.90 -5.96
N ILE A 10 -7.86 -10.76 -6.92
CA ILE A 10 -7.55 -10.33 -8.29
C ILE A 10 -8.52 -11.00 -9.26
N ALA A 11 -9.44 -10.19 -9.79
CA ALA A 11 -10.43 -10.61 -10.77
C ALA A 11 -10.06 -10.12 -12.17
N ASP A 12 -10.34 -10.93 -13.20
CA ASP A 12 -10.28 -10.53 -14.60
C ASP A 12 -11.45 -9.57 -14.91
N PRO A 13 -11.20 -8.30 -15.26
CA PRO A 13 -12.26 -7.36 -15.58
C PRO A 13 -13.00 -7.72 -16.88
N ASP A 14 -12.37 -8.45 -17.82
CA ASP A 14 -12.96 -8.74 -19.14
C ASP A 14 -13.86 -9.98 -19.13
N THR A 15 -13.57 -10.93 -18.24
CA THR A 15 -14.31 -12.20 -18.17
C THR A 15 -15.14 -12.35 -16.88
N GLY A 16 -14.94 -11.50 -15.88
CA GLY A 16 -15.50 -11.65 -14.54
C GLY A 16 -15.00 -12.92 -13.84
N ALA A 17 -14.03 -13.64 -14.43
CA ALA A 17 -13.42 -14.81 -13.84
C ALA A 17 -12.40 -14.37 -12.79
N ILE A 18 -12.52 -14.92 -11.59
CA ILE A 18 -11.54 -14.74 -10.53
C ILE A 18 -10.24 -15.43 -11.01
N ILE A 19 -9.19 -14.66 -11.31
CA ILE A 19 -7.94 -15.25 -11.82
C ILE A 19 -7.21 -15.96 -10.67
N ILE A 20 -7.30 -15.46 -9.43
CA ILE A 20 -6.70 -16.07 -8.23
C ILE A 20 -7.53 -15.69 -7.01
N ASP A 21 -8.04 -16.70 -6.27
CA ASP A 21 -9.03 -16.51 -5.19
C ASP A 21 -8.51 -15.69 -4.00
N ASP A 22 -7.22 -15.68 -3.72
CA ASP A 22 -6.60 -14.81 -2.72
C ASP A 22 -5.12 -14.69 -3.05
N TYR A 23 -4.64 -13.46 -3.24
CA TYR A 23 -3.23 -13.19 -3.49
C TYR A 23 -2.55 -12.73 -2.22
N GLU A 24 -1.92 -13.67 -1.51
CA GLU A 24 -1.07 -13.39 -0.36
C GLU A 24 0.34 -13.01 -0.82
N CYS A 25 0.78 -11.82 -0.41
CA CYS A 25 2.09 -11.25 -0.70
C CYS A 25 2.56 -10.33 0.43
N GLN A 26 3.79 -9.84 0.33
CA GLN A 26 4.34 -8.80 1.17
C GLN A 26 4.65 -7.57 0.33
N LEU A 27 4.36 -6.40 0.86
CA LEU A 27 4.67 -5.13 0.23
C LEU A 27 5.78 -4.43 0.98
N SER A 28 6.77 -3.94 0.25
CA SER A 28 7.72 -2.98 0.79
C SER A 28 7.13 -1.59 0.63
N ALA A 29 6.81 -0.96 1.76
CA ALA A 29 6.20 0.36 1.76
C ALA A 29 7.08 1.38 2.47
N SER A 30 7.07 2.59 1.93
CA SER A 30 7.56 3.80 2.57
C SER A 30 6.48 4.87 2.53
N VAL A 31 6.58 5.85 3.43
CA VAL A 31 5.58 6.92 3.54
C VAL A 31 6.29 8.26 3.75
N GLU A 32 5.91 9.22 2.92
CA GLU A 32 6.34 10.61 3.02
C GLU A 32 5.15 11.48 3.40
N ILE A 33 5.37 12.56 4.15
CA ILE A 33 4.31 13.52 4.43
C ILE A 33 4.53 14.73 3.54
N ARG A 34 3.61 14.97 2.60
CA ARG A 34 3.66 16.13 1.70
C ARG A 34 2.41 16.97 1.88
N ASN A 35 2.60 18.27 2.06
CA ASN A 35 1.51 19.22 2.30
C ASN A 35 0.57 18.83 3.46
N GLY A 36 1.06 18.08 4.45
CA GLY A 36 0.27 17.60 5.59
C GLY A 36 -0.53 16.32 5.34
N LEU A 37 -0.34 15.65 4.21
CA LEU A 37 -0.96 14.37 3.86
C LEU A 37 0.10 13.28 3.68
N PRO A 38 -0.16 12.03 4.10
CA PRO A 38 0.72 10.90 3.84
C PRO A 38 0.61 10.48 2.36
N GLU A 39 1.75 10.41 1.69
CA GLU A 39 1.96 9.78 0.39
C GLU A 39 2.63 8.43 0.62
N TYR A 40 1.96 7.35 0.21
CA TYR A 40 2.46 5.98 0.34
C TYR A 40 3.17 5.56 -0.95
N HIS A 41 4.33 4.95 -0.81
CA HIS A 41 5.12 4.42 -1.92
C HIS A 41 5.35 2.93 -1.73
N PHE A 42 5.02 2.14 -2.76
CA PHE A 42 5.20 0.69 -2.76
C PHE A 42 6.26 0.31 -3.78
N ASP A 43 7.44 -0.08 -3.29
CA ASP A 43 8.63 -0.27 -4.12
C ASP A 43 8.89 -1.74 -4.49
N GLU A 44 8.33 -2.68 -3.72
CA GLU A 44 8.50 -4.11 -3.95
C GLU A 44 7.20 -4.85 -3.65
N VAL A 45 6.86 -5.81 -4.51
CA VAL A 45 5.75 -6.75 -4.29
C VAL A 45 6.35 -8.15 -4.22
N ILE A 46 6.47 -8.68 -3.01
CA ILE A 46 7.18 -9.93 -2.74
C ILE A 46 6.17 -11.06 -2.57
N LYS A 47 6.25 -12.07 -3.44
CA LYS A 47 5.53 -13.33 -3.26
C LYS A 47 6.52 -14.48 -3.26
N ASP A 48 6.43 -15.34 -2.24
CA ASP A 48 7.27 -16.54 -2.09
C ASP A 48 8.78 -16.22 -2.19
N GLY A 49 9.19 -15.06 -1.65
CA GLY A 49 10.57 -14.56 -1.69
C GLY A 49 11.00 -13.91 -3.01
N VAL A 50 10.09 -13.75 -3.98
CA VAL A 50 10.35 -13.16 -5.29
C VAL A 50 9.66 -11.81 -5.42
N ASP A 51 10.42 -10.78 -5.82
CA ASP A 51 9.88 -9.48 -6.17
C ASP A 51 9.28 -9.51 -7.59
N LEU A 52 7.96 -9.38 -7.66
CA LEU A 52 7.17 -9.45 -8.89
C LEU A 52 7.42 -8.26 -9.81
N LEU A 53 7.77 -7.07 -9.27
CA LEU A 53 8.11 -5.90 -10.08
C LEU A 53 9.42 -6.10 -10.86
N LYS A 54 10.34 -6.88 -10.28
CA LYS A 54 11.62 -7.26 -10.90
C LYS A 54 11.51 -8.47 -11.83
N SER A 55 10.33 -9.10 -11.94
CA SER A 55 10.12 -10.22 -12.85
C SER A 55 10.38 -9.83 -14.32
N LYS A 56 10.88 -10.76 -15.13
CA LYS A 56 11.01 -10.54 -16.59
C LYS A 56 9.70 -10.67 -17.34
N SER A 57 8.68 -11.28 -16.72
CA SER A 57 7.37 -11.50 -17.33
C SER A 57 6.51 -10.24 -17.25
N THR A 58 6.06 -9.75 -18.40
CA THR A 58 5.13 -8.61 -18.48
C THR A 58 3.85 -8.86 -17.67
N MET A 59 3.30 -10.07 -17.75
CA MET A 59 2.10 -10.44 -17.01
C MET A 59 2.33 -10.39 -15.49
N THR A 60 3.49 -10.84 -15.03
CA THR A 60 3.83 -10.78 -13.59
C THR A 60 3.99 -9.34 -13.11
N LYS A 61 4.51 -8.43 -13.94
CA LYS A 61 4.57 -7.01 -13.59
C LYS A 61 3.18 -6.38 -13.57
N MET A 62 2.31 -6.69 -14.53
CA MET A 62 0.91 -6.22 -14.53
C MET A 62 0.18 -6.67 -13.26
N LEU A 63 0.39 -7.92 -12.84
CA LEU A 63 -0.11 -8.44 -11.58
C LEU A 63 0.42 -7.64 -10.38
N ALA A 64 1.73 -7.35 -10.34
CA ALA A 64 2.32 -6.53 -9.30
C ALA A 64 1.72 -5.11 -9.25
N PHE A 65 1.50 -4.47 -10.40
CA PHE A 65 0.84 -3.15 -10.47
C PHE A 65 -0.60 -3.21 -9.97
N THR A 66 -1.34 -4.25 -10.34
CA THR A 66 -2.72 -4.45 -9.85
C THR A 66 -2.75 -4.57 -8.32
N ILE A 67 -1.78 -5.26 -7.74
CA ILE A 67 -1.65 -5.39 -6.27
C ILE A 67 -1.35 -4.03 -5.64
N ILE A 68 -0.46 -3.23 -6.25
CA ILE A 68 -0.12 -1.89 -5.77
C ILE A 68 -1.34 -0.96 -5.81
N GLU A 69 -2.11 -0.95 -6.90
CA GLU A 69 -3.35 -0.15 -7.00
C GLU A 69 -4.36 -0.50 -5.89
N GLN A 70 -4.48 -1.78 -5.57
CA GLN A 70 -5.33 -2.21 -4.45
C GLN A 70 -4.74 -1.81 -3.09
N ALA A 71 -3.41 -1.86 -2.94
CA ALA A 71 -2.72 -1.41 -1.71
C ALA A 71 -2.90 0.09 -1.48
N GLU A 72 -2.83 0.90 -2.53
CA GLU A 72 -3.04 2.37 -2.49
C GLU A 72 -4.46 2.77 -2.08
N THR A 73 -5.43 1.86 -2.15
CA THR A 73 -6.81 2.10 -1.71
C THR A 73 -7.16 1.39 -0.40
N ALA A 74 -6.23 0.59 0.15
CA ALA A 74 -6.44 -0.19 1.36
C ALA A 74 -6.21 0.64 2.63
N SER A 75 -7.29 1.23 3.16
CA SER A 75 -7.24 2.05 4.40
C SER A 75 -6.58 1.33 5.58
N TRP A 76 -6.86 0.04 5.77
CA TRP A 76 -6.28 -0.76 6.85
C TRP A 76 -4.75 -0.91 6.73
N LEU A 77 -4.22 -0.93 5.51
CA LEU A 77 -2.78 -1.01 5.25
C LEU A 77 -2.13 0.33 5.56
N HIS A 78 -2.76 1.42 5.13
CA HIS A 78 -2.33 2.78 5.46
C HIS A 78 -2.28 3.02 6.97
N ASP A 79 -3.29 2.57 7.72
CA ASP A 79 -3.31 2.68 9.18
C ASP A 79 -2.14 1.92 9.83
N LYS A 80 -1.86 0.69 9.37
CA LYS A 80 -0.70 -0.10 9.83
C LYS A 80 0.64 0.57 9.50
N ILE A 81 0.77 1.11 8.29
CA ILE A 81 1.98 1.84 7.88
C ILE A 81 2.16 3.05 8.80
N ASN A 82 1.10 3.84 8.99
CA ASN A 82 1.15 5.03 9.84
C ASN A 82 1.52 4.68 11.29
N GLU A 83 0.89 3.67 11.89
CA GLU A 83 1.21 3.22 13.24
C GLU A 83 2.70 2.84 13.37
N ARG A 84 3.21 2.04 12.43
CA ARG A 84 4.61 1.57 12.45
C ARG A 84 5.61 2.69 12.21
N GLU A 85 5.26 3.65 11.37
CA GLU A 85 6.10 4.80 10.99
C GLU A 85 5.94 6.00 11.94
N GLY A 86 5.11 5.83 12.99
CA GLY A 86 4.82 6.86 13.98
C GLY A 86 4.04 8.04 13.42
N ILE A 87 3.30 7.88 12.33
CA ILE A 87 2.52 8.95 11.71
C ILE A 87 1.17 9.08 12.43
N VAL A 88 0.87 10.30 12.88
CA VAL A 88 -0.37 10.62 13.57
C VAL A 88 -1.03 11.84 12.97
N CYS A 89 -2.36 11.85 12.93
CA CYS A 89 -3.12 13.04 12.57
C CYS A 89 -3.16 13.98 13.79
N ARG A 90 -2.55 15.17 13.67
CA ARG A 90 -2.66 16.24 14.68
C ARG A 90 -3.58 17.33 14.15
N GLY A 91 -4.67 17.58 14.88
CA GLY A 91 -5.49 18.78 14.78
C GLY A 91 -5.48 19.49 16.14
N LEU A 92 -5.06 20.75 16.18
CA LEU A 92 -5.06 21.54 17.43
C LEU A 92 -6.46 22.15 17.66
N GLY A 93 -7.42 21.32 18.07
CA GLY A 93 -8.71 21.77 18.58
C GLY A 93 -9.63 22.45 17.54
N TYR A 94 -10.62 23.18 18.05
CA TYR A 94 -11.81 23.66 17.32
C TYR A 94 -11.53 24.64 16.16
N ASN A 95 -10.29 25.11 15.98
CA ASN A 95 -9.93 26.18 15.03
C ASN A 95 -8.89 25.76 13.95
N ASP A 96 -8.55 24.47 13.84
CA ASP A 96 -7.69 23.99 12.75
C ASP A 96 -8.50 23.10 11.78
N PRO A 97 -9.12 23.67 10.74
CA PRO A 97 -9.90 22.91 9.76
C PRO A 97 -9.04 22.03 8.84
N ALA A 98 -7.71 22.13 8.94
CA ALA A 98 -6.77 21.45 8.06
C ALA A 98 -5.89 20.47 8.84
N SER A 99 -6.51 19.56 9.61
CA SER A 99 -5.83 18.45 10.29
C SER A 99 -4.68 17.91 9.45
N ARG A 100 -3.47 17.87 10.03
CA ARG A 100 -2.26 17.47 9.30
C ARG A 100 -1.71 16.19 9.89
N PHE A 101 -1.24 15.31 9.02
CA PHE A 101 -0.42 14.18 9.43
C PHE A 101 0.99 14.68 9.74
N VAL A 102 1.57 14.18 10.84
CA VAL A 102 2.94 14.44 11.26
C VAL A 102 3.57 13.15 11.79
N ARG A 103 4.91 13.03 11.75
CA ARG A 103 5.61 11.98 12.48
C ARG A 103 5.70 12.35 13.97
N ALA A 104 5.18 11.49 14.82
CA ALA A 104 5.36 11.54 16.26
C ALA A 104 6.83 11.23 16.55
N SER A 105 7.58 12.30 16.83
CA SER A 105 8.93 12.29 17.38
C SER A 105 8.98 11.57 18.73
#